data_AF-A0A962MTB3-F1
#
_entry.id   AF-A0A962MTB3-F1
#
_cell.length_a   1.000
_cell.length_b   1.000
_cell.length_c   1.000
_cell.angle_alpha   90.00
_cell.angle_beta   90.00
_cell.angle_gamma   90.00
#
_symmetry.space_group_name_H-M   'P 1'
#
loop_
_entity.id
_entity.type
_entity.pdbx_description
1 polymer ?
#
loop_
_entity_poly.entity_id
_entity_poly.type
_entity_poly.pdbx_seq_one_letter_code
_entity_poly.pdbx_strand_id
1 'polypeptide(L)'
;MDLTSIVISVALAAAMLFLLVRLPLAILGNLRAGFRFRQGLAQTLDQLRLSRMLGHLGIDRTQYLHEQSSLSVRKHMTRCDGCTDKQQCDEVLASDAPADAASLGFCANIDDLTQISQR
;
A
#
# COMPACT_ATOMS: atom_id res chain seq x y z
N MET A 1 15.90 50.87 -23.53
CA MET A 1 15.73 49.40 -23.44
C MET A 1 15.64 48.91 -24.85
N ASP A 2 16.59 48.07 -25.27
CA ASP A 2 16.59 47.55 -26.64
C ASP A 2 15.47 46.53 -26.82
N LEU A 3 14.86 46.52 -28.00
CA LEU A 3 13.74 45.63 -28.34
C LEU A 3 14.09 44.16 -28.07
N THR A 4 15.35 43.79 -28.27
CA THR A 4 15.91 42.47 -27.96
C THR A 4 15.80 42.10 -26.48
N SER A 5 16.10 43.03 -25.58
CA SER A 5 16.00 42.84 -24.13
C SER A 5 14.55 42.65 -23.66
N ILE A 6 13.61 43.37 -24.27
CA ILE A 6 12.18 43.22 -24.00
C ILE A 6 11.69 41.84 -24.46
N VAL A 7 12.05 41.41 -25.67
CA VAL A 7 11.65 40.09 -26.18
C VAL A 7 12.20 38.97 -25.30
N ILE A 8 13.47 39.04 -24.90
CA ILE A 8 14.10 38.02 -24.05
C ILE A 8 13.41 37.96 -22.68
N SER A 9 13.17 39.11 -22.05
CA SER A 9 12.53 39.14 -20.72
C SER A 9 11.10 38.59 -20.73
N VAL A 10 10.31 38.91 -21.75
CA VAL A 10 8.95 38.35 -21.92
C VAL A 10 9.00 36.83 -22.14
N ALA A 11 9.91 36.35 -22.98
CA ALA A 11 10.08 34.91 -23.20
C ALA A 11 10.48 34.19 -21.90
N LEU A 12 11.39 34.77 -21.11
CA LEU A 12 11.80 34.21 -19.82
C LEU A 12 10.64 34.17 -18.82
N ALA A 13 9.86 35.26 -18.74
CA ALA A 13 8.71 35.35 -17.85
C ALA A 13 7.64 34.31 -18.23
N ALA A 14 7.37 34.13 -19.52
CA ALA A 14 6.44 33.12 -20.02
C ALA A 14 6.93 31.69 -19.68
N ALA A 15 8.23 31.41 -19.87
CA ALA A 15 8.83 30.12 -19.52
C ALA A 15 8.74 29.85 -18.00
N MET A 16 9.04 30.84 -17.16
CA MET A 16 8.89 30.71 -15.71
C MET A 16 7.43 30.46 -15.31
N LEU A 17 6.48 31.22 -15.85
CA LEU A 17 5.05 31.03 -15.59
C LEU A 17 4.61 29.61 -15.99
N PHE A 18 5.07 29.13 -17.14
CA PHE A 18 4.78 27.77 -17.60
C PHE A 18 5.29 26.72 -16.62
N LEU A 19 6.53 26.84 -16.14
CA LEU A 19 7.10 25.91 -15.15
C LEU A 19 6.36 25.98 -13.81
N LEU A 20 6.03 27.19 -13.34
CA LEU A 20 5.28 27.42 -12.09
C LEU A 20 3.90 26.79 -12.11
N VAL A 21 3.26 26.65 -13.28
CA VAL A 21 1.97 25.97 -13.40
C VAL A 21 2.15 24.46 -13.60
N ARG A 22 3.11 24.04 -14.44
CA ARG A 22 3.31 22.63 -14.78
C ARG A 22 3.80 21.78 -13.61
N LEU A 23 4.71 22.31 -12.80
CA LEU A 23 5.30 21.57 -11.68
C LEU A 23 4.25 21.19 -10.62
N PRO A 24 3.42 22.11 -10.09
CA PRO A 24 2.35 21.75 -9.16
C PRO A 24 1.36 20.75 -9.74
N LEU A 25 0.98 20.90 -11.01
CA LEU A 25 0.07 19.97 -11.67
C LEU A 25 0.65 18.56 -11.76
N ALA A 26 1.94 18.43 -12.09
CA ALA A 26 2.63 17.15 -12.13
C ALA A 26 2.75 16.51 -10.73
N ILE A 27 3.10 17.32 -9.71
CA ILE A 27 3.17 16.86 -8.32
C ILE A 27 1.80 16.37 -7.85
N LEU A 28 0.73 17.15 -8.08
CA LEU A 28 -0.61 16.80 -7.67
C LEU A 28 -1.11 15.53 -8.39
N GLY A 29 -0.78 15.38 -9.68
CA GLY A 29 -1.04 14.17 -10.45
C GLY A 29 -0.37 12.93 -9.85
N ASN A 30 0.93 13.03 -9.52
CA ASN A 30 1.69 11.95 -8.91
C ASN A 30 1.17 11.59 -7.51
N LEU A 31 0.85 12.59 -6.69
CA LEU A 31 0.25 12.38 -5.37
C LEU A 31 -1.08 11.66 -5.49
N ARG A 32 -1.95 12.10 -6.41
CA ARG A 32 -3.26 11.46 -6.63
C ARG A 32 -3.13 10.02 -7.12
N ALA A 33 -2.15 9.74 -7.98
CA ALA A 33 -1.84 8.38 -8.41
C ALA A 33 -1.37 7.52 -7.23
N GLY A 34 -0.50 8.05 -6.37
CA GLY A 34 -0.06 7.38 -5.14
C GLY A 34 -1.19 7.08 -4.17
N PHE A 35 -2.09 8.04 -3.94
CA PHE A 35 -3.27 7.86 -3.10
C PHE A 35 -4.21 6.79 -3.65
N ARG A 36 -4.54 6.84 -4.94
CA ARG A 36 -5.38 5.82 -5.59
C ARG A 36 -4.75 4.43 -5.51
N PHE A 37 -3.44 4.33 -5.70
CA PHE A 37 -2.73 3.07 -5.58
C PHE A 37 -2.83 2.50 -4.16
N ARG A 38 -2.58 3.31 -3.11
CA ARG A 38 -2.72 2.87 -1.71
C ARG A 38 -4.17 2.51 -1.36
N GLN A 39 -5.15 3.27 -1.86
CA GLN A 39 -6.56 2.98 -1.65
C GLN A 39 -6.99 1.66 -2.31
N GLY A 40 -6.53 1.41 -3.53
CA GLY A 40 -6.76 0.13 -4.22
C GLY A 40 -6.10 -1.04 -3.50
N LEU A 41 -4.90 -0.85 -2.95
CA LEU A 41 -4.21 -1.86 -2.14
C LEU A 41 -5.02 -2.22 -0.88
N ALA A 42 -5.52 -1.22 -0.17
CA ALA A 42 -6.36 -1.40 1.02
C ALA A 42 -7.66 -2.15 0.67
N GLN A 43 -8.36 -1.72 -0.38
CA GLN A 43 -9.60 -2.34 -0.82
C GLN A 43 -9.40 -3.80 -1.25
N THR A 44 -8.28 -4.09 -1.93
CA THR A 44 -7.97 -5.46 -2.33
C THR A 44 -7.64 -6.29 -1.09
N LEU A 45 -6.84 -5.77 -0.15
CA LEU A 45 -6.50 -6.47 1.10
C LEU A 45 -7.76 -6.88 1.87
N ASP A 46 -8.75 -5.99 1.97
CA ASP A 46 -10.01 -6.27 2.68
C ASP A 46 -10.84 -7.40 2.07
N GLN A 47 -10.65 -7.71 0.79
CA GLN A 47 -11.32 -8.83 0.13
C GLN A 47 -10.61 -10.17 0.34
N LEU A 48 -9.35 -10.16 0.80
CA LEU A 48 -8.57 -11.37 1.02
C LEU A 48 -8.75 -11.93 2.43
N ARG A 49 -8.55 -13.24 2.58
CA ARG A 49 -8.43 -13.91 3.89
C ARG A 49 -7.34 -13.32 4.77
N LEU A 50 -6.30 -12.77 4.14
CA LEU A 50 -5.21 -12.06 4.81
C LEU A 50 -5.72 -10.96 5.74
N SER A 51 -6.79 -10.24 5.39
CA SER A 51 -7.40 -9.20 6.24
C SER A 51 -7.92 -9.79 7.56
N ARG A 52 -8.61 -10.94 7.50
CA ARG A 52 -9.07 -11.66 8.70
C ARG A 52 -7.91 -12.23 9.51
N MET A 53 -6.88 -12.74 8.84
CA MET A 53 -5.68 -13.28 9.48
C MET A 53 -4.90 -12.20 10.25
N LEU A 54 -4.76 -11.00 9.69
CA LEU A 54 -4.16 -9.85 10.38
C LEU A 54 -4.93 -9.54 11.68
N GLY A 55 -6.26 -9.46 11.60
CA GLY A 55 -7.11 -9.24 12.77
C GLY A 55 -7.01 -10.36 13.81
N HIS A 56 -6.92 -11.61 13.35
CA HIS A 56 -6.75 -12.78 14.22
C HIS A 56 -5.40 -12.78 14.97
N LEU A 57 -4.35 -12.23 14.36
CA LEU A 57 -3.04 -12.03 14.99
C LEU A 57 -2.93 -10.72 15.79
N GLY A 58 -4.02 -9.96 15.92
CA GLY A 58 -4.03 -8.67 16.61
C GLY A 58 -3.34 -7.54 15.86
N ILE A 59 -3.00 -7.72 14.58
CA ILE A 59 -2.36 -6.70 13.75
C ILE A 59 -3.44 -5.80 13.15
N ASP A 60 -3.36 -4.50 13.45
CA ASP A 60 -4.26 -3.53 12.82
C ASP A 60 -3.94 -3.38 11.32
N ARG A 61 -4.99 -3.43 10.48
CA ARG A 61 -4.85 -3.40 9.02
C ARG A 61 -4.34 -2.06 8.51
N THR A 62 -4.76 -0.96 9.14
CA THR A 62 -4.32 0.38 8.74
C THR A 62 -2.87 0.62 9.12
N GLN A 63 -2.47 0.18 10.31
CA GLN A 63 -1.10 0.19 10.77
C GLN A 63 -0.20 -0.68 9.86
N TYR A 64 -0.63 -1.91 9.56
CA TYR A 64 0.07 -2.81 8.65
C TYR A 64 0.33 -2.18 7.27
N LEU A 65 -0.70 -1.58 6.65
CA LEU A 65 -0.57 -0.90 5.35
C LEU A 65 0.31 0.35 5.39
N HIS A 66 0.47 0.95 6.57
CA HIS A 66 1.30 2.14 6.76
C HIS A 66 2.78 1.78 6.98
N GLU A 67 3.04 0.79 7.82
CA GLU A 67 4.39 0.36 8.22
C GLU A 67 5.07 -0.51 7.16
N GLN A 68 4.29 -1.31 6.44
CA GLN A 68 4.83 -2.21 5.44
C GLN A 68 4.96 -1.55 4.07
N SER A 69 6.02 -1.92 3.35
CA SER A 69 6.21 -1.49 1.97
C SER A 69 5.09 -2.02 1.07
N SER A 70 4.70 -1.28 0.03
CA SER A 70 3.70 -1.75 -0.92
C SER A 70 4.12 -3.05 -1.63
N LEU A 71 5.42 -3.29 -1.78
CA LEU A 71 5.96 -4.52 -2.34
C LEU A 71 5.77 -5.72 -1.40
N SER A 72 6.06 -5.56 -0.10
CA SER A 72 5.86 -6.64 0.88
C SER A 72 4.37 -6.96 1.06
N VAL A 73 3.52 -5.94 1.16
CA VAL A 73 2.05 -6.14 1.20
C VAL A 73 1.58 -6.93 -0.02
N ARG A 74 1.98 -6.53 -1.23
CA ARG A 74 1.58 -7.22 -2.46
C ARG A 74 2.09 -8.67 -2.50
N LYS A 75 3.33 -8.90 -2.04
CA LYS A 75 3.90 -10.25 -1.93
C LYS A 75 3.08 -11.12 -0.97
N HIS A 76 2.68 -10.60 0.19
CA HIS A 76 1.86 -11.31 1.16
C HIS A 76 0.47 -11.62 0.58
N MET A 77 -0.13 -10.66 -0.12
CA MET A 77 -1.41 -10.87 -0.82
C MET A 77 -1.33 -11.99 -1.86
N THR A 78 -0.31 -11.99 -2.72
CA THR A 78 -0.11 -13.03 -3.74
C THR A 78 0.09 -14.41 -3.12
N ARG A 79 0.89 -14.52 -2.06
CA ARG A 79 1.07 -15.78 -1.33
C ARG A 79 -0.21 -16.27 -0.65
N CYS A 80 -1.01 -15.34 -0.10
CA CYS A 80 -2.30 -15.68 0.51
C CYS A 80 -3.29 -16.20 -0.55
N ASP A 81 -3.37 -15.53 -1.70
CA ASP A 81 -4.26 -15.93 -2.78
C ASP A 81 -3.89 -17.30 -3.39
N GLY A 82 -2.59 -17.57 -3.48
CA GLY A 82 -2.03 -18.84 -3.94
C GLY A 82 -2.03 -19.99 -2.92
N CYS A 83 -2.55 -19.77 -1.70
CA CYS A 83 -2.63 -20.83 -0.69
C CYS A 83 -3.62 -21.93 -1.12
N THR A 84 -3.22 -23.19 -0.97
CA THR A 84 -4.05 -24.37 -1.27
C THR A 84 -5.00 -24.70 -0.13
N ASP A 85 -4.58 -24.49 1.11
CA ASP A 85 -5.28 -24.92 2.33
C ASP A 85 -6.26 -23.86 2.84
N LYS A 86 -7.02 -23.28 1.91
CA LYS A 86 -7.98 -22.19 2.15
C LYS A 86 -9.05 -22.56 3.17
N GLN A 87 -9.53 -23.81 3.12
CA GLN A 87 -10.57 -24.31 4.02
C GLN A 87 -10.06 -24.43 5.45
N GLN A 88 -8.86 -25.00 5.64
CA GLN A 88 -8.22 -25.10 6.96
C GLN A 88 -7.97 -23.71 7.56
N CYS A 89 -7.57 -22.74 6.73
CA CYS A 89 -7.44 -21.34 7.14
C CYS A 89 -8.78 -20.76 7.63
N ASP A 90 -9.86 -20.97 6.89
CA ASP A 90 -11.18 -20.47 7.27
C ASP A 90 -11.68 -21.11 8.58
N GLU A 91 -11.38 -22.39 8.82
CA GLU A 91 -11.71 -23.10 10.06
C GLU A 91 -10.96 -22.53 11.27
N VAL A 92 -9.66 -22.29 11.14
CA VAL A 92 -8.85 -21.68 12.21
C VAL A 92 -9.30 -20.25 12.50
N LEU A 93 -9.57 -19.46 11.46
CA LEU A 93 -10.03 -18.07 11.61
C LEU A 93 -11.46 -17.95 12.14
N ALA A 94 -12.27 -19.01 12.08
CA ALA A 94 -13.62 -19.07 12.64
C ALA A 94 -13.62 -19.40 14.15
N SER A 95 -12.49 -19.86 14.70
CA SER A 95 -12.31 -20.04 16.13
C SER A 95 -12.16 -18.66 16.81
N ASP A 96 -13.04 -18.36 17.76
CA ASP A 96 -12.97 -17.14 18.60
C ASP A 96 -11.80 -17.14 19.59
N ALA A 97 -11.02 -18.22 19.66
CA ALA A 97 -9.81 -18.24 20.46
C ALA A 97 -8.73 -17.38 19.78
N PRO A 98 -8.08 -16.43 20.49
CA PRO A 98 -6.89 -15.77 19.98
C PRO A 98 -5.84 -16.84 19.76
N ALA A 99 -5.58 -17.19 18.50
CA ALA A 99 -4.71 -18.31 18.23
C ALA A 99 -3.25 -17.86 18.22
N ASP A 100 -2.40 -18.75 18.71
CA ASP A 100 -0.97 -18.62 18.52
C ASP A 100 -0.64 -18.70 17.02
N ALA A 101 0.54 -18.22 16.65
CA ALA A 101 1.04 -18.35 15.29
C ALA A 101 1.17 -19.83 14.85
N ALA A 102 1.27 -20.78 15.78
CA ALA A 102 1.42 -22.20 15.47
C ALA A 102 0.16 -22.79 14.82
N SER A 103 -1.03 -22.32 15.20
CA SER A 103 -2.32 -22.69 14.59
C SER A 103 -2.40 -22.38 13.09
N LEU A 104 -1.66 -21.36 12.64
CA LEU A 104 -1.55 -20.92 11.26
C LEU A 104 -0.23 -21.36 10.61
N GLY A 105 0.51 -22.29 11.23
CA GLY A 105 1.82 -22.78 10.77
C GLY A 105 1.82 -23.36 9.36
N PHE A 106 0.67 -23.77 8.83
CA PHE A 106 0.49 -24.23 7.45
C PHE A 106 0.36 -23.09 6.43
N CYS A 107 0.11 -21.85 6.87
CA CYS A 107 -0.02 -20.70 5.98
C CYS A 107 1.35 -20.16 5.57
N ALA A 108 1.59 -20.03 4.27
CA ALA A 108 2.85 -19.53 3.70
C ALA A 108 3.27 -18.10 4.12
N ASN A 109 2.41 -17.35 4.80
CA ASN A 109 2.68 -16.00 5.28
C ASN A 109 2.92 -15.93 6.79
N ILE A 110 2.79 -17.03 7.53
CA ILE A 110 2.71 -16.98 8.99
C ILE A 110 4.01 -16.47 9.64
N ASP A 111 5.17 -16.86 9.13
CA ASP A 111 6.47 -16.41 9.66
C ASP A 111 6.62 -14.89 9.54
N ASP A 112 6.32 -14.36 8.35
CA ASP A 112 6.41 -12.92 8.07
C ASP A 112 5.41 -12.12 8.94
N LEU A 113 4.18 -12.63 9.12
CA LEU A 113 3.16 -11.97 9.92
C LEU A 113 3.43 -12.04 11.43
N THR A 114 3.98 -13.15 11.91
CA THR A 114 4.36 -13.33 13.32
C THR A 114 5.50 -12.39 13.72
N GLN A 115 6.47 -12.19 12.82
CA GLN A 115 7.52 -11.21 13.04
C GLN A 115 6.97 -9.78 13.15
N ILE A 116 5.90 -9.48 12.41
CA ILE A 116 5.25 -8.16 12.45
C ILE A 116 4.44 -7.98 13.74
N SER A 117 3.72 -9.00 14.20
CA SER A 117 2.93 -8.89 15.45
C SER A 117 3.79 -8.79 16.71
N GLN A 118 5.05 -9.24 16.67
CA GLN A 118 5.98 -9.22 17.80
C GLN A 118 6.85 -7.94 17.89
N ARG A 119 6.68 -7.00 16.96
CA ARG A 119 7.37 -5.70 16.99
C ARG A 119 6.60 -4.67 17.83
#